data_AF-A0A947J0Z0-F1
#
_entry.id   AF-A0A947J0Z0-F1
#
_cell.length_a   1.000
_cell.length_b   1.000
_cell.length_c   1.000
_cell.angle_alpha   90.00
_cell.angle_beta   90.00
_cell.angle_gamma   90.00
#
_symmetry.space_group_name_H-M   'P 1'
#
loop_
_entity.id
_entity.type
_entity.pdbx_description
1 polymer ?
#
loop_
_entity_poly.entity_id
_entity_poly.type
_entity_poly.pdbx_seq_one_letter_code
_entity_poly.pdbx_strand_id
1 'polypeptide(L)'
;MEFNEVKDSGKRQEFDTGSRRDTREGKGRYDLVSPIVMQRDAKHLENGAVKYGDRNWEKGQPMSRYFDSTIRHLYKHLEGHRDEDHLAAARWNIAAMIHTEEMIERGKLPKELNDLPNYLKE
;
A
#
# COMPACT_ATOMS: atom_id res chain seq x y z
N MET A 1 9.56 23.71 -4.60
CA MET A 1 8.95 24.11 -3.32
C MET A 1 10.07 24.60 -2.44
N GLU A 2 9.98 25.85 -1.99
CA GLU A 2 10.91 26.43 -1.02
C GLU A 2 10.62 25.81 0.36
N PHE A 3 11.61 25.16 0.98
CA PHE A 3 11.47 24.49 2.28
C PHE A 3 11.67 25.46 3.47
N ASN A 4 11.09 26.66 3.39
CA ASN A 4 11.36 27.75 4.33
C ASN A 4 10.46 27.72 5.57
N GLU A 5 9.46 26.82 5.62
CA GLU A 5 8.48 26.76 6.70
C GLU A 5 8.27 25.33 7.19
N VAL A 6 8.13 25.18 8.51
CA VAL A 6 7.74 23.91 9.15
C VAL A 6 6.22 23.89 9.28
N LYS A 7 5.58 22.85 8.73
CA LYS A 7 4.14 22.61 8.92
C LYS A 7 3.83 22.36 10.39
N ASP A 8 2.76 22.99 10.87
CA ASP A 8 2.41 23.04 12.29
C ASP A 8 0.92 22.74 12.51
N SER A 9 0.60 21.75 13.36
CA SER A 9 -0.79 21.42 13.74
C SER A 9 -1.39 22.32 14.85
N GLY A 10 -0.56 23.15 15.50
CA GLY A 10 -0.94 23.92 16.69
C GLY A 10 -0.95 23.13 18.00
N LYS A 11 -0.75 21.80 17.97
CA LYS A 11 -0.61 20.95 19.17
C LYS A 11 0.86 20.61 19.43
N ARG A 12 1.22 20.35 20.70
CA ARG A 12 2.61 19.99 21.08
C ARG A 12 2.63 18.79 22.02
N GLN A 13 3.67 17.99 21.86
CA GLN A 13 4.15 17.02 22.82
C GLN A 13 5.48 17.52 23.38
N GLU A 14 5.60 17.53 24.70
CA GLU A 14 6.83 17.87 25.41
C GLU A 14 7.39 16.59 26.03
N PHE A 15 8.71 16.49 26.05
CA PHE A 15 9.44 15.37 26.64
C PHE A 15 10.24 15.87 27.84
N ASP A 16 10.52 14.98 28.80
CA ASP A 16 11.26 15.32 30.03
C ASP A 16 12.67 15.89 29.76
N THR A 17 13.20 15.66 28.56
CA THR A 17 14.46 16.25 28.08
C THR A 17 14.36 17.72 27.69
N GLY A 18 13.16 18.33 27.75
CA GLY A 18 12.87 19.68 27.27
C GLY A 18 12.59 19.76 25.76
N SER A 19 12.69 18.65 25.02
CA SER A 19 12.35 18.60 23.60
C SER A 19 10.85 18.81 23.39
N ARG A 20 10.48 19.57 22.36
CA ARG A 20 9.09 19.83 21.97
C ARG A 20 8.89 19.45 20.51
N ARG A 21 7.82 18.71 20.21
CA ARG A 21 7.49 18.32 18.84
C ARG A 21 5.99 18.39 18.61
N ASP A 22 5.59 18.58 17.36
CA ASP A 22 4.20 18.46 16.97
C ASP A 22 3.66 17.04 17.27
N THR A 23 2.37 16.93 17.61
CA THR A 23 1.75 15.66 18.00
C THR A 23 1.70 14.69 16.81
N ARG A 24 1.54 13.40 17.11
CA ARG A 24 1.48 12.33 16.11
C ARG A 24 0.07 12.07 15.56
N GLU A 25 -0.96 12.74 16.08
CA GLU A 25 -2.36 12.54 15.71
C GLU A 25 -2.59 12.79 14.22
N GLY A 26 -3.27 11.86 13.53
CA GLY A 26 -3.57 11.97 12.10
C GLY A 26 -2.39 11.76 11.13
N LYS A 27 -1.16 11.52 11.62
CA LYS A 27 0.05 11.41 10.79
C LYS A 27 0.47 9.98 10.45
N GLY A 28 -0.20 8.98 11.03
CA GLY A 28 0.17 7.58 10.94
C GLY A 28 1.36 7.20 11.84
N ARG A 29 1.55 5.89 12.06
CA ARG A 29 2.60 5.32 12.93
C ARG A 29 3.56 4.48 12.11
N TYR A 30 4.35 5.15 11.26
CA TYR A 30 5.37 4.52 10.42
C TYR A 30 6.40 3.73 11.25
N ASP A 31 6.68 4.17 12.48
CA ASP A 31 7.57 3.49 13.42
C ASP A 31 7.05 2.11 13.87
N LEU A 32 5.76 1.81 13.66
CA LEU A 32 5.17 0.51 13.96
C LEU A 32 5.11 -0.42 12.74
N VAL A 33 5.52 0.05 11.56
CA VAL A 33 5.55 -0.80 10.36
C VAL A 33 6.70 -1.79 10.49
N SER A 34 6.40 -3.09 10.40
CA SER A 34 7.40 -4.13 10.54
C SER A 34 8.46 -4.05 9.43
N PRO A 35 9.76 -3.93 9.76
CA PRO A 35 10.83 -3.92 8.77
C PRO A 35 10.91 -5.25 8.00
N ILE A 36 10.50 -6.36 8.62
CA ILE A 36 10.46 -7.68 7.99
C ILE A 36 9.42 -7.69 6.87
N VAL A 37 8.23 -7.11 7.12
CA VAL A 37 7.17 -7.01 6.11
C VAL A 37 7.62 -6.12 4.96
N MET A 38 8.21 -4.96 5.25
CA MET A 38 8.73 -4.04 4.23
C MET A 38 9.80 -4.69 3.35
N GLN A 39 10.68 -5.51 3.92
CA GLN A 39 11.70 -6.21 3.14
C GLN A 39 11.09 -7.24 2.19
N ARG A 40 10.04 -7.96 2.60
CA ARG A 40 9.35 -8.93 1.75
C ARG A 40 8.60 -8.24 0.60
N ASP A 41 7.93 -7.11 0.90
CA ASP A 41 7.27 -6.28 -0.12
C ASP A 41 8.29 -5.75 -1.14
N ALA A 42 9.44 -5.25 -0.68
CA ALA A 42 10.52 -4.77 -1.54
C ALA A 42 11.06 -5.86 -2.47
N LYS A 43 11.30 -7.08 -1.96
CA LYS A 43 11.74 -8.21 -2.78
C LYS A 43 10.70 -8.63 -3.81
N HIS A 44 9.40 -8.61 -3.45
CA HIS A 44 8.34 -8.91 -4.41
C HIS A 44 8.29 -7.87 -5.53
N LEU A 45 8.43 -6.58 -5.21
CA LEU A 45 8.54 -5.49 -6.18
C LEU A 45 9.79 -5.60 -7.06
N GLU A 46 10.94 -5.97 -6.49
CA GLU A 46 12.19 -6.21 -7.24
C GLU A 46 12.00 -7.30 -8.30
N ASN A 47 11.44 -8.46 -7.91
CA ASN A 47 11.12 -9.55 -8.84
C ASN A 47 10.15 -9.09 -9.95
N GLY A 48 9.15 -8.30 -9.57
CA GLY A 48 8.21 -7.69 -10.52
C GLY A 48 8.90 -6.73 -11.49
N ALA A 49 9.82 -5.90 -11.02
CA ALA A 49 10.58 -4.95 -11.84
C ALA A 49 11.51 -5.65 -12.83
N VAL A 50 12.21 -6.71 -12.41
CA VAL A 50 13.03 -7.54 -13.31
C VAL A 50 12.18 -8.12 -14.45
N LYS A 51 10.96 -8.54 -14.15
CA LYS A 51 10.08 -9.22 -15.12
C LYS A 51 9.28 -8.25 -16.01
N TYR A 52 8.81 -7.14 -15.47
CA TYR A 52 7.84 -6.25 -16.13
C TYR A 52 8.35 -4.81 -16.32
N GLY A 53 9.56 -4.50 -15.86
CA GLY A 53 10.12 -3.16 -15.82
C GLY A 53 9.67 -2.35 -14.61
N ASP A 54 10.44 -1.31 -14.31
CA ASP A 54 10.17 -0.39 -13.21
C ASP A 54 8.79 0.23 -13.33
N ARG A 55 8.10 0.35 -12.18
CA ARG A 55 6.84 1.09 -12.02
C ARG A 55 5.70 0.57 -12.92
N ASN A 56 5.82 -0.60 -13.53
CA ASN A 56 4.79 -1.13 -14.43
C ASN A 56 3.42 -1.28 -13.76
N TRP A 57 3.42 -1.63 -12.47
CA TRP A 57 2.21 -1.80 -11.67
C TRP A 57 1.40 -0.50 -11.46
N GLU A 58 2.05 0.67 -11.55
CA GLU A 58 1.40 1.97 -11.37
C GLU A 58 0.48 2.34 -12.54
N LYS A 59 0.57 1.62 -13.66
CA LYS A 59 -0.35 1.79 -14.80
C LYS A 59 -1.79 1.37 -14.48
N GLY A 60 -2.00 0.69 -13.36
CA GLY A 60 -3.29 0.16 -12.96
C GLY A 60 -3.70 -1.09 -13.73
N GLN A 61 -4.61 -1.86 -13.13
CA GLN A 61 -5.24 -3.06 -13.67
C GLN A 61 -6.67 -3.12 -13.14
N PRO A 62 -7.61 -3.87 -13.77
CA PRO A 62 -8.95 -4.03 -13.20
C PRO A 62 -8.87 -4.60 -11.78
N MET A 63 -9.60 -3.99 -10.83
CA MET A 63 -9.54 -4.33 -9.41
C MET A 63 -9.90 -5.79 -9.13
N SER A 64 -10.79 -6.38 -9.94
CA SER A 64 -11.11 -7.81 -9.88
C SER A 64 -9.88 -8.71 -10.06
N ARG A 65 -8.87 -8.27 -10.83
CA ARG A 65 -7.62 -9.02 -11.04
C ARG A 65 -6.73 -9.02 -9.80
N TYR A 66 -6.63 -7.90 -9.10
CA TYR A 66 -5.94 -7.83 -7.82
C TYR A 66 -6.64 -8.70 -6.77
N PHE A 67 -7.98 -8.64 -6.73
CA PHE A 67 -8.77 -9.39 -5.77
C PHE A 67 -8.66 -10.91 -5.98
N ASP A 68 -8.86 -11.39 -7.21
CA ASP A 68 -8.67 -12.81 -7.57
C ASP A 68 -7.25 -13.29 -7.21
N SER A 69 -6.22 -12.53 -7.59
CA SER A 69 -4.85 -12.91 -7.32
C SER A 69 -4.54 -12.96 -5.82
N THR A 70 -5.07 -12.01 -5.05
CA THR A 70 -4.96 -12.03 -3.59
C THR A 70 -5.49 -13.34 -3.02
N ILE A 71 -6.73 -13.73 -3.38
CA ILE A 71 -7.36 -14.96 -2.86
C ILE A 71 -6.55 -16.18 -3.24
N ARG A 72 -6.11 -16.29 -4.50
CA ARG A 72 -5.29 -17.44 -4.95
C ARG A 72 -3.99 -17.58 -4.17
N HIS A 73 -3.28 -16.48 -3.89
CA HIS A 73 -2.06 -16.53 -3.08
C HIS A 73 -2.34 -16.89 -1.62
N LEU A 74 -3.43 -16.37 -1.03
CA LEU A 74 -3.84 -16.75 0.33
C LEU A 74 -4.19 -18.23 0.43
N TYR A 75 -4.92 -18.77 -0.54
CA TYR A 75 -5.32 -20.18 -0.56
C TYR A 75 -4.13 -21.11 -0.78
N LYS A 76 -3.21 -20.78 -1.70
CA LYS A 76 -1.96 -21.52 -1.84
C LYS A 76 -1.17 -21.55 -0.52
N HIS A 77 -1.07 -20.42 0.17
CA HIS A 77 -0.40 -20.38 1.46
C HIS A 77 -1.09 -21.28 2.51
N LEU A 78 -2.42 -21.24 2.55
CA LEU A 78 -3.26 -22.08 3.42
C LEU A 78 -3.08 -23.58 3.13
N GLU A 79 -3.00 -23.96 1.86
CA GLU A 79 -2.74 -25.32 1.38
C GLU A 79 -1.31 -25.81 1.66
N GLY A 80 -0.43 -24.94 2.16
CA GLY A 80 0.93 -25.29 2.55
C GLY A 80 1.99 -25.02 1.47
N HIS A 81 1.64 -24.37 0.36
CA HIS A 81 2.61 -24.01 -0.66
C HIS A 81 3.62 -22.97 -0.15
N ARG A 82 4.92 -23.18 -0.46
CA ARG A 82 6.06 -22.34 -0.04
C ARG A 82 7.08 -22.16 -1.17
N ASP A 83 6.68 -22.46 -2.40
CA ASP A 83 7.48 -22.33 -3.63
C ASP A 83 7.72 -20.85 -4.03
N GLU A 84 6.93 -19.93 -3.49
CA GLU A 84 7.17 -18.49 -3.54
C GLU A 84 6.70 -17.80 -2.26
N ASP A 85 6.95 -16.49 -2.15
CA ASP A 85 6.42 -15.68 -1.07
C ASP A 85 4.94 -15.30 -1.32
N HIS A 86 4.04 -16.27 -1.14
CA HIS A 86 2.61 -16.05 -1.36
C HIS A 86 2.02 -14.95 -0.47
N LEU A 87 2.49 -14.79 0.77
CA LEU A 87 1.96 -13.74 1.66
C LEU A 87 2.35 -12.35 1.18
N ALA A 88 3.60 -12.16 0.71
CA ALA A 88 4.03 -10.89 0.12
C ALA A 88 3.28 -10.63 -1.20
N ALA A 89 3.08 -11.66 -2.03
CA ALA A 89 2.31 -11.51 -3.27
C ALA A 89 0.84 -11.12 -3.02
N ALA A 90 0.17 -11.76 -2.05
CA ALA A 90 -1.19 -11.40 -1.64
C ALA A 90 -1.24 -9.96 -1.12
N ARG A 91 -0.31 -9.59 -0.23
CA ARG A 91 -0.20 -8.24 0.33
C ARG A 91 0.05 -7.19 -0.76
N TRP A 92 0.93 -7.47 -1.72
CA TRP A 92 1.21 -6.58 -2.84
C TRP A 92 -0.05 -6.33 -3.69
N ASN A 93 -0.86 -7.36 -3.96
CA ASN A 93 -2.10 -7.19 -4.72
C ASN A 93 -3.07 -6.25 -4.00
N ILE A 94 -3.24 -6.40 -2.68
CA ILE A 94 -4.05 -5.47 -1.88
C ILE A 94 -3.46 -4.06 -1.88
N ALA A 95 -2.14 -3.91 -1.70
CA ALA A 95 -1.49 -2.61 -1.72
C ALA A 95 -1.64 -1.89 -3.08
N ALA A 96 -1.49 -2.62 -4.19
CA ALA A 96 -1.68 -2.09 -5.54
C ALA A 96 -3.15 -1.73 -5.81
N MET A 97 -4.11 -2.48 -5.26
CA MET A 97 -5.54 -2.17 -5.33
C MET A 97 -5.87 -0.87 -4.58
N ILE A 98 -5.36 -0.69 -3.35
CA ILE A 98 -5.51 0.55 -2.55
C ILE A 98 -4.91 1.75 -3.31
N HIS A 99 -3.73 1.59 -3.89
CA HIS A 99 -3.12 2.65 -4.70
C HIS A 99 -3.97 2.98 -5.94
N THR A 100 -4.47 1.95 -6.63
CA THR A 100 -5.30 2.13 -7.83
C THR A 100 -6.60 2.87 -7.48
N GLU A 101 -7.25 2.51 -6.37
CA GLU A 101 -8.43 3.21 -5.83
C GLU A 101 -8.16 4.70 -5.62
N GLU A 102 -7.12 5.03 -4.86
CA GLU A 102 -6.73 6.43 -4.62
C GLU A 102 -6.39 7.18 -5.92
N MET A 103 -5.72 6.52 -6.87
CA MET A 103 -5.38 7.15 -8.15
C MET A 103 -6.61 7.38 -9.04
N ILE A 104 -7.63 6.52 -8.95
CA ILE A 104 -8.93 6.77 -9.59
C ILE A 104 -9.60 8.00 -8.97
N GLU A 105 -9.66 8.08 -7.63
CA GLU A 105 -10.25 9.22 -6.92
C GLU A 105 -9.56 10.54 -7.25
N ARG A 106 -8.23 10.52 -7.45
CA ARG A 106 -7.44 11.67 -7.87
C ARG A 106 -7.55 12.01 -9.37
N GLY A 107 -8.31 11.23 -10.14
CA GLY A 107 -8.44 11.40 -11.60
C GLY A 107 -7.15 11.10 -12.37
N LYS A 108 -6.26 10.28 -11.81
CA LYS A 108 -4.98 9.88 -12.43
C LYS A 108 -5.05 8.55 -13.17
N LEU A 109 -6.00 7.70 -12.81
CA LEU A 109 -6.31 6.45 -13.51
C LEU A 109 -7.79 6.41 -13.94
N PRO A 110 -8.13 5.63 -14.99
CA PRO A 110 -9.51 5.49 -15.45
C PRO A 110 -10.41 4.85 -14.38
N LYS A 111 -11.62 5.40 -14.20
CA LYS A 111 -12.61 4.87 -13.23
C LYS A 111 -13.05 3.44 -13.54
N GLU A 112 -12.94 3.03 -14.81
CA GLU A 112 -13.31 1.71 -15.32
C GLU A 112 -12.39 0.61 -14.77
N LEU A 113 -11.24 0.97 -14.18
CA LEU A 113 -10.40 0.01 -13.46
C LEU A 113 -11.05 -0.49 -12.17
N ASN A 114 -11.99 0.25 -11.58
CA ASN A 114 -12.83 -0.30 -10.52
C ASN A 114 -14.02 -1.06 -11.14
N ASP A 115 -13.79 -2.33 -11.44
CA ASP A 115 -14.74 -3.26 -12.04
C ASP A 115 -15.39 -4.20 -11.00
N LEU A 116 -15.28 -3.87 -9.70
CA LEU A 116 -15.86 -4.67 -8.63
C LEU A 116 -17.39 -4.46 -8.55
N PRO A 117 -18.16 -5.51 -8.24
CA PRO A 117 -19.59 -5.37 -8.01
C PRO A 117 -19.87 -4.63 -6.70
N ASN A 118 -20.90 -3.79 -6.68
CA ASN A 118 -21.48 -3.25 -5.45
C ASN A 118 -22.88 -3.86 -5.24
N TYR A 119 -22.99 -4.73 -4.23
CA TYR A 119 -24.25 -5.41 -3.88
C TYR A 119 -25.03 -4.72 -2.76
N LEU A 120 -24.52 -3.61 -2.22
CA LEU A 120 -25.22 -2.86 -1.18
C LEU A 120 -26.35 -2.06 -1.82
N LYS A 121 -27.47 -1.94 -1.09
CA LYS A 121 -28.52 -0.99 -1.44
C LYS A 121 -28.01 0.42 -1.14
N GLU A 122 -28.34 1.36 -2.01
CA GLU A 122 -28.16 2.79 -1.78
C GLU A 122 -28.89 3.27 -0.52
#